data_AF-A0A7K2X3B9-F1
#
_entry.id   AF-A0A7K2X3B9-F1
#
_cell.length_a   1.000
_cell.length_b   1.000
_cell.length_c   1.000
_cell.angle_alpha   90.00
_cell.angle_beta   90.00
_cell.angle_gamma   90.00
#
_symmetry.space_group_name_H-M   'P 1'
#
loop_
_entity.id
_entity.type
_entity.pdbx_description
1 polymer ?
#
loop_
_entity_poly.entity_id
_entity_poly.type
_entity_poly.pdbx_seq_one_letter_code
_entity_poly.pdbx_strand_id
1 'polypeptide(L)'
;MSSESTEVWTGWYRDRSGAEAIAITADGRHVAVRIRGTEYAGEGFAALTAADGRALTGCVLEWDLPLPVVADGASQRATLSCLLTLGERSDLSLTLHYGGAAFEACVAGGDFEGALDRVRRQLPPGTDFGRGLLQPV
;
A
#
# COMPACT_ATOMS: atom_id res chain seq x y z
N MET A 1 -4.33 -25.13 10.09
CA MET A 1 -3.08 -24.37 9.90
C MET A 1 -3.39 -23.30 8.88
N SER A 2 -3.64 -22.07 9.32
CA SER A 2 -3.80 -20.94 8.40
C SER A 2 -2.41 -20.58 7.90
N SER A 3 -2.16 -20.76 6.61
CA SER A 3 -0.94 -20.28 5.98
C SER A 3 -0.97 -18.75 6.06
N GLU A 4 -0.29 -18.14 7.04
CA GLU A 4 0.04 -16.72 6.99
C GLU A 4 0.84 -16.51 5.70
N SER A 5 0.17 -15.96 4.70
CA SER A 5 0.74 -15.79 3.37
C SER A 5 1.38 -14.42 3.36
N THR A 6 2.69 -14.38 3.60
CA THR A 6 3.46 -13.14 3.47
C THR A 6 3.43 -12.70 2.01
N GLU A 7 2.82 -11.55 1.76
CA GLU A 7 2.91 -10.88 0.47
C GLU A 7 4.23 -10.11 0.37
N VAL A 8 4.80 -10.07 -0.83
CA VAL A 8 6.02 -9.31 -1.13
C VAL A 8 5.76 -8.45 -2.34
N TRP A 9 5.97 -7.14 -2.20
CA TRP A 9 5.85 -6.17 -3.28
C TRP A 9 7.17 -5.43 -3.48
N THR A 10 7.56 -5.26 -4.74
CA THR A 10 8.72 -4.44 -5.09
C THR A 10 8.30 -2.99 -5.28
N GLY A 11 9.10 -2.07 -4.79
CA GLY A 11 8.85 -0.65 -4.92
C GLY A 11 10.13 0.16 -4.98
N TRP A 12 9.96 1.48 -4.87
CA TRP A 12 11.02 2.47 -4.82
C TRP A 12 10.89 3.31 -3.56
N TYR A 13 12.00 3.46 -2.86
CA TYR A 13 12.21 4.49 -1.86
C TYR A 13 12.95 5.66 -2.51
N ARG A 14 12.55 6.90 -2.21
CA ARG A 14 13.26 8.11 -2.62
C ARG A 14 13.34 9.11 -1.48
N ASP A 15 14.53 9.66 -1.24
CA ASP A 15 14.76 10.79 -0.34
C ASP A 15 15.66 11.84 -1.01
N ARG A 16 16.09 12.84 -0.25
CA ARG A 16 17.03 13.87 -0.72
C ARG A 16 18.41 13.33 -1.13
N SER A 17 18.74 12.10 -0.76
CA SER A 17 20.04 11.46 -1.00
C SER A 17 20.01 10.51 -2.20
N GLY A 18 18.83 10.25 -2.77
CA GLY A 18 18.66 9.43 -3.98
C GLY A 18 17.51 8.44 -3.88
N ALA A 19 17.49 7.48 -4.81
CA ALA A 19 16.49 6.43 -4.89
C ALA A 19 17.10 5.04 -4.67
N GLU A 20 16.32 4.13 -4.09
CA GLU A 20 16.68 2.73 -3.85
C GLU A 20 15.48 1.83 -4.17
N ALA A 21 15.73 0.69 -4.83
CA ALA A 21 14.72 -0.34 -4.99
C ALA A 21 14.52 -1.08 -3.66
N ILE A 22 13.28 -1.25 -3.24
CA ILE A 22 12.91 -1.83 -1.95
C ILE A 22 12.00 -3.04 -2.14
N ALA A 23 12.00 -3.92 -1.15
CA ALA A 23 10.99 -4.95 -0.98
C ALA A 23 10.15 -4.60 0.24
N ILE A 24 8.83 -4.60 0.06
CA ILE A 24 7.82 -4.42 1.09
C ILE A 24 7.24 -5.80 1.36
N THR A 25 7.18 -6.19 2.63
CA THR A 25 6.55 -7.45 3.06
C THR A 25 5.34 -7.15 3.92
N ALA A 26 4.24 -7.87 3.71
CA ALA A 26 3.06 -7.77 4.56
C ALA A 26 2.55 -9.16 4.94
N ASP A 27 2.21 -9.37 6.21
CA ASP A 27 1.64 -10.63 6.72
C ASP A 27 0.12 -10.53 7.01
N GLY A 28 -0.51 -9.46 6.55
CA GLY A 28 -1.91 -9.13 6.80
C GLY A 28 -2.15 -8.34 8.08
N ARG A 29 -1.15 -8.21 8.97
CA ARG A 29 -1.22 -7.39 10.20
C ARG A 29 -0.10 -6.36 10.31
N HIS A 30 1.07 -6.69 9.80
CA HIS A 30 2.25 -5.85 9.82
C HIS A 30 2.76 -5.64 8.41
N VAL A 31 3.36 -4.48 8.21
CA VAL A 31 4.13 -4.13 7.03
C VAL A 31 5.58 -3.91 7.46
N ALA A 32 6.52 -4.43 6.67
CA ALA A 32 7.93 -4.16 6.85
C ALA A 32 8.60 -3.79 5.52
N VAL A 33 9.62 -2.95 5.60
CA VAL A 33 10.44 -2.53 4.46
C VAL A 33 11.89 -2.37 4.92
N ARG A 34 12.84 -2.72 4.06
CA ARG A 34 14.27 -2.48 4.31
C ARG A 34 14.78 -1.39 3.40
N ILE A 35 15.35 -0.34 3.99
CA ILE A 35 15.86 0.85 3.32
C ILE A 35 17.29 1.07 3.78
N ARG A 36 18.26 1.04 2.85
CA ARG A 36 19.69 1.25 3.11
C ARG A 36 20.22 0.40 4.27
N GLY A 37 19.75 -0.85 4.36
CA GLY A 37 20.12 -1.81 5.40
C GLY A 37 19.39 -1.66 6.74
N THR A 38 18.54 -0.65 6.90
CA THR A 38 17.70 -0.48 8.09
C THR A 38 16.31 -1.02 7.83
N GLU A 39 15.81 -1.86 8.72
CA GLU A 39 14.44 -2.37 8.67
C GLU A 39 13.49 -1.43 9.40
N TYR A 40 12.37 -1.15 8.76
CA TYR A 40 11.25 -0.39 9.29
C TYR A 40 10.02 -1.27 9.28
N ALA A 41 9.28 -1.34 10.38
CA ALA A 41 8.08 -2.15 10.50
C ALA A 41 6.99 -1.41 11.28
N GLY A 42 5.73 -1.81 11.08
CA GLY A 42 4.57 -1.27 11.80
C GLY A 42 3.27 -1.96 11.41
N GLU A 43 2.18 -1.65 12.10
CA GLU A 43 0.83 -2.18 11.81
C GLU A 43 0.27 -1.68 10.46
N GLY A 44 0.90 -0.67 9.87
CA GLY A 44 0.57 -0.14 8.55
C GLY A 44 1.65 0.79 8.04
N PHE A 45 1.51 1.21 6.78
CA PHE A 45 2.50 2.04 6.09
C PHE A 45 2.83 3.36 6.80
N ALA A 46 1.84 4.00 7.42
CA ALA A 46 2.04 5.24 8.18
C ALA A 46 2.73 5.04 9.54
N ALA A 47 2.80 3.80 10.04
CA ALA A 47 3.35 3.44 11.34
C ALA A 47 4.76 2.83 11.26
N LEU A 48 5.42 2.93 10.10
CA LEU A 48 6.75 2.36 9.89
C LEU A 48 7.80 3.02 10.78
N THR A 49 8.38 2.23 11.68
CA THR A 49 9.44 2.65 12.61
C THR A 49 10.59 1.67 12.59
N ALA A 50 11.81 2.17 12.78
CA ALA A 50 12.98 1.33 13.01
C ALA A 50 12.96 0.73 14.42
N ALA A 51 13.79 -0.28 14.67
CA ALA A 51 13.89 -0.95 15.98
C ALA A 51 14.25 -0.01 17.15
N ASP A 52 14.89 1.13 16.87
CA ASP A 52 15.20 2.17 17.86
C ASP A 52 14.04 3.17 18.07
N GLY A 53 12.88 2.92 17.46
CA GLY A 53 11.68 3.76 17.54
C GLY A 53 11.66 4.93 16.55
N ARG A 54 12.68 5.08 15.70
CA ARG A 54 12.75 6.19 14.75
C ARG A 54 11.74 5.99 13.62
N ALA A 55 10.83 6.95 13.47
CA ALA A 55 9.89 6.99 12.35
C ALA A 55 10.60 7.15 11.00
N LEU A 56 10.08 6.48 9.98
CA LEU A 56 10.47 6.73 8.59
C LEU A 56 9.85 8.06 8.13
N THR A 57 10.68 9.06 7.81
CA THR A 57 10.23 10.40 7.40
C THR A 57 11.22 11.05 6.43
N GLY A 58 10.78 12.09 5.73
CA GLY A 58 11.55 12.84 4.73
C GLY A 58 11.74 12.10 3.40
N CYS A 59 10.80 11.23 3.04
CA CYS A 59 10.93 10.35 1.89
C CYS A 59 9.59 10.03 1.22
N VAL A 60 9.67 9.39 0.06
CA VAL A 60 8.54 8.84 -0.70
C VAL A 60 8.75 7.35 -0.88
N LEU A 61 7.68 6.57 -0.67
CA LEU A 61 7.58 5.17 -1.05
C LEU A 61 6.60 5.05 -2.23
N GLU A 62 6.99 4.34 -3.27
CA GLU A 62 6.18 4.08 -4.45
C GLU A 62 6.19 2.58 -4.74
N TRP A 63 5.02 1.95 -4.86
CA TRP A 63 4.93 0.52 -5.18
C TRP A 63 3.62 0.21 -5.90
N ASP A 64 3.64 -0.87 -6.68
CA ASP A 64 2.46 -1.44 -7.29
C ASP A 64 2.14 -2.77 -6.62
N LEU A 65 0.85 -3.08 -6.45
CA LEU A 65 0.41 -4.39 -6.06
C LEU A 65 -0.75 -4.90 -6.95
N PRO A 66 -0.81 -6.21 -7.20
CA PRO A 66 -2.00 -6.81 -7.81
C PRO A 66 -3.19 -6.67 -6.86
N LEU A 67 -4.27 -6.06 -7.33
CA LEU A 67 -5.53 -6.01 -6.58
C LEU A 67 -6.67 -6.39 -7.52
N PRO A 68 -6.96 -7.69 -7.69
CA PRO A 68 -8.03 -8.12 -8.58
C PRO A 68 -9.36 -7.47 -8.20
N VAL A 69 -10.18 -7.12 -9.19
CA VAL A 69 -11.55 -6.66 -9.00
C VAL A 69 -12.48 -7.79 -9.41
N VAL A 70 -13.50 -8.07 -8.61
CA VAL A 70 -14.56 -9.04 -8.93
C VAL A 70 -15.75 -8.27 -9.50
N ALA A 71 -16.19 -8.66 -10.69
CA ALA A 71 -17.35 -8.11 -11.38
C ALA A 71 -18.15 -9.26 -11.98
N ASP A 72 -19.46 -9.30 -11.76
CA ASP A 72 -20.35 -10.38 -12.25
C ASP A 72 -19.85 -11.79 -11.88
N GLY A 73 -19.23 -11.93 -10.70
CA GLY A 73 -18.66 -13.19 -10.22
C GLY A 73 -17.33 -13.59 -10.89
N ALA A 74 -16.81 -12.79 -11.82
CA ALA A 74 -15.53 -13.02 -12.48
C ALA A 74 -14.44 -12.13 -11.88
N SER A 75 -13.28 -12.72 -11.57
CA SER A 75 -12.10 -11.96 -11.17
C SER A 75 -11.38 -11.38 -12.39
N GLN A 76 -11.19 -10.08 -12.39
CA GLN A 76 -10.50 -9.32 -13.42
C GLN A 76 -9.21 -8.73 -12.85
N ARG A 77 -8.15 -8.73 -13.68
CA ARG A 77 -6.86 -8.18 -13.28
C ARG A 77 -6.97 -6.67 -13.14
N ALA A 78 -6.50 -6.15 -12.02
CA ALA A 78 -6.27 -4.74 -11.81
C ALA A 78 -4.97 -4.54 -11.02
N THR A 79 -4.42 -3.33 -11.11
CA THR A 79 -3.19 -2.92 -10.42
C THR A 79 -3.50 -1.72 -9.55
N LEU A 80 -3.10 -1.78 -8.28
CA LEU A 80 -3.15 -0.65 -7.38
C LEU A 80 -1.75 -0.04 -7.30
N SER A 81 -1.61 1.17 -7.81
CA SER A 81 -0.41 1.99 -7.66
C SER A 81 -0.52 2.82 -6.40
N CYS A 82 0.50 2.74 -5.55
CA CYS A 82 0.55 3.37 -4.24
C CYS A 82 1.70 4.37 -4.19
N LEU A 83 1.41 5.58 -3.72
CA LEU A 83 2.40 6.63 -3.47
C LEU A 83 2.22 7.18 -2.05
N LEU A 84 3.16 6.88 -1.17
CA LEU A 84 3.19 7.37 0.20
C LEU A 84 4.29 8.41 0.36
N THR A 85 3.91 9.64 0.65
CA THR A 85 4.83 10.71 1.03
C THR A 85 4.89 10.78 2.55
N LEU A 86 6.09 10.68 3.12
CA LEU A 86 6.35 10.72 4.56
C LEU A 86 7.16 11.98 4.87
N GLY A 87 6.58 12.93 5.59
CA GLY A 87 7.21 14.20 5.97
C GLY A 87 6.63 14.76 7.27
N GLU A 88 6.48 16.08 7.35
CA GLU A 88 5.75 16.74 8.45
C GLU A 88 4.29 16.27 8.53
N ARG A 89 3.72 15.96 7.37
CA ARG A 89 2.45 15.27 7.20
C ARG A 89 2.70 14.09 6.26
N SER A 90 2.04 12.98 6.57
CA SER A 90 2.02 11.82 5.68
C SER A 90 0.83 11.94 4.74
N ASP A 91 1.03 11.68 3.45
CA ASP A 91 -0.04 11.65 2.46
C ASP A 91 0.07 10.35 1.65
N LEU A 92 -1.06 9.66 1.50
CA LEU A 92 -1.15 8.45 0.68
C LEU A 92 -2.07 8.70 -0.49
N SER A 93 -1.54 8.50 -1.69
CA SER A 93 -2.31 8.46 -2.94
C SER A 93 -2.38 7.03 -3.46
N LEU A 94 -3.58 6.60 -3.82
CA LEU A 94 -3.87 5.32 -4.44
C LEU A 94 -4.47 5.56 -5.83
N THR A 95 -4.01 4.82 -6.82
CA THR A 95 -4.59 4.77 -8.16
C THR A 95 -4.85 3.32 -8.55
N LEU A 96 -6.12 2.94 -8.69
CA LEU A 96 -6.48 1.63 -9.21
C LEU A 96 -6.68 1.70 -10.72
N HIS A 97 -5.91 0.90 -11.45
CA HIS A 97 -6.06 0.70 -12.88
C HIS A 97 -6.92 -0.54 -13.15
N TYR A 98 -8.17 -0.33 -13.56
CA TYR A 98 -9.17 -1.38 -13.77
C TYR A 98 -10.04 -1.08 -15.00
N GLY A 99 -10.23 -2.06 -15.89
CA GLY A 99 -11.13 -1.93 -17.04
C GLY A 99 -10.77 -0.80 -18.03
N GLY A 100 -9.50 -0.38 -18.08
CA GLY A 100 -9.06 0.78 -18.88
C GLY A 100 -9.34 2.14 -18.24
N ALA A 101 -9.89 2.17 -17.02
CA ALA A 101 -10.11 3.37 -16.22
C ALA A 101 -9.11 3.45 -15.04
N ALA A 102 -8.98 4.65 -14.48
CA ALA A 102 -8.23 4.93 -13.27
C ALA A 102 -9.19 5.45 -12.19
N PHE A 103 -9.10 4.89 -10.98
CA PHE A 103 -9.89 5.31 -9.83
C PHE A 103 -8.93 5.77 -8.72
N GLU A 104 -9.08 7.01 -8.27
CA GLU A 104 -8.05 7.69 -7.47
C GLU A 104 -8.56 8.09 -6.10
N ALA A 105 -7.71 7.96 -5.08
CA ALA A 105 -7.98 8.50 -3.76
C ALA A 105 -6.70 9.05 -3.14
N CYS A 106 -6.82 10.19 -2.45
CA CYS A 106 -5.76 10.74 -1.62
C CYS A 106 -6.28 10.96 -0.19
N VAL A 107 -5.48 10.56 0.80
CA VAL A 107 -5.78 10.72 2.22
C VAL A 107 -4.56 11.27 2.96
N ALA A 108 -4.82 12.15 3.92
CA ALA A 108 -3.82 12.57 4.90
C ALA A 108 -3.64 11.48 5.97
N GLY A 109 -2.46 11.47 6.61
CA GLY A 109 -2.09 10.53 7.66
C GLY A 109 -1.64 9.16 7.16
N GLY A 110 -1.69 8.89 5.85
CA GLY A 110 -1.29 7.60 5.29
C GLY A 110 -2.24 6.43 5.60
N ASP A 111 -3.52 6.72 5.83
CA ASP A 111 -4.57 5.73 6.12
C ASP A 111 -4.89 4.87 4.89
N PHE A 112 -4.23 3.71 4.78
CA PHE A 112 -4.37 2.82 3.64
C PHE A 112 -5.80 2.29 3.46
N GLU A 113 -6.45 1.86 4.54
CA GLU A 113 -7.82 1.33 4.49
C GLU A 113 -8.84 2.42 4.12
N GLY A 114 -8.71 3.61 4.71
CA GLY A 114 -9.56 4.74 4.36
C GLY A 114 -9.41 5.17 2.90
N ALA A 115 -8.18 5.14 2.35
CA ALA A 115 -7.94 5.40 0.93
C ALA A 115 -8.53 4.31 0.04
N LEU A 116 -8.33 3.05 0.41
CA LEU A 116 -8.82 1.89 -0.35
C LEU A 116 -10.36 1.87 -0.41
N ASP A 117 -11.01 2.19 0.70
CA ASP A 117 -12.46 2.32 0.78
C ASP A 117 -13.01 3.49 -0.05
N ARG A 118 -12.25 4.59 -0.19
CA ARG A 118 -12.58 5.68 -1.14
C ARG A 118 -12.45 5.22 -2.59
N VAL A 119 -11.44 4.43 -2.94
CA VAL A 119 -11.34 3.83 -4.28
C VAL A 119 -12.51 2.88 -4.53
N ARG A 120 -12.82 2.01 -3.57
CA ARG A 120 -13.94 1.05 -3.66
C ARG A 120 -15.27 1.72 -3.99
N ARG A 121 -15.59 2.83 -3.32
CA ARG A 121 -16.82 3.60 -3.55
C ARG A 121 -16.94 4.22 -4.94
N GLN A 122 -15.85 4.35 -5.68
CA GLN A 122 -15.84 4.89 -7.04
C GLN A 122 -16.01 3.81 -8.10
N LEU A 123 -15.87 2.54 -7.72
CA LEU A 123 -15.97 1.43 -8.66
C LEU A 123 -17.39 1.32 -9.25
N PRO A 124 -17.52 0.74 -10.46
CA PRO A 124 -18.82 0.47 -11.04
C PRO A 124 -19.72 -0.37 -10.10
N PRO A 125 -21.04 -0.18 -10.13
CA PRO A 125 -21.96 -1.00 -9.33
C PRO A 125 -21.77 -2.50 -9.57
N GLY A 126 -21.89 -3.30 -8.51
CA GLY A 126 -21.71 -4.76 -8.59
C GLY A 126 -20.25 -5.21 -8.67
N THR A 127 -19.29 -4.31 -8.41
CA THR A 127 -17.87 -4.64 -8.35
C THR A 127 -17.28 -4.44 -6.96
N ASP A 128 -16.31 -5.27 -6.60
CA ASP A 128 -15.58 -5.19 -5.32
C ASP A 128 -14.14 -5.72 -5.49
N PHE A 129 -13.28 -5.54 -4.50
CA PHE A 129 -11.95 -6.14 -4.50
C PHE A 129 -12.03 -7.64 -4.27
N GLY A 130 -11.25 -8.41 -5.04
CA GLY A 130 -11.18 -9.87 -4.95
C GLY A 130 -10.37 -10.39 -3.77
N ARG A 131 -9.74 -9.50 -2.99
CA ARG A 131 -9.01 -9.83 -1.76
C ARG A 131 -8.87 -8.60 -0.86
N GLY A 132 -8.82 -8.83 0.45
CA GLY A 132 -8.33 -7.84 1.42
C GLY A 132 -6.80 -7.80 1.40
N LEU A 133 -6.22 -6.60 1.51
CA LEU A 133 -4.76 -6.39 1.51
C LEU A 133 -4.18 -6.38 2.91
N LEU A 134 -4.93 -5.84 3.88
CA LEU A 134 -4.63 -5.89 5.31
C LEU A 134 -5.89 -6.32 6.06
N GLN A 135 -5.74 -7.03 7.17
CA GLN A 135 -6.87 -7.40 8.02
C GLN A 135 -7.15 -6.24 8.99
N PRO A 136 -8.43 -5.86 9.18
CA PRO A 136 -8.78 -4.93 10.24
C PRO A 136 -8.47 -5.56 11.61
N VAL A 137 -8.00 -4.72 12.54
CA VAL A 137 -7.72 -5.08 13.94
C VAL A 137 -9.02 -5.29 14.72
#